data_AF-A0A932MFC6-F1
#
_entry.id   AF-A0A932MFC6-F1
#
_cell.length_a   1.000
_cell.length_b   1.000
_cell.length_c   1.000
_cell.angle_alpha   90.00
_cell.angle_beta   90.00
_cell.angle_gamma   90.00
#
_symmetry.space_group_name_H-M   'P 1'
#
loop_
_entity.id
_entity.type
_entity.pdbx_description
1 polymer ?
#
loop_
_entity_poly.entity_id
_entity_poly.type
_entity_poly.pdbx_seq_one_letter_code
_entity_poly.pdbx_strand_id
1 'polypeptide(L)'
;MCGIGGKLYFDPARPVEREVLERMNVVQAHRGPDDAGIYCQGSVGLAHRRLCIIDLSPAGHQPMANEDGTLWIVFNGEIYNFQDLRSRLAGRGYRFRSRTDTEVILHLYEEYGVDCLRFLRGMFAFAIWDAPRQQLFLARDRLGVKPLAYQCDAEAFRFASEVKAILQDPSVEVRPDPAGISRYLTYGVVPAPGSAFQGVQKLPPAHYLICRLSAAAQAGDGRVEVVRYWRLRRDRKRERPEGEWCQEILARLEEAVRLRLISDVPLGAFLSGGMDSSAVVAMMRRVSGGPVKTFSIGFDQPEYDELRYARLVAQRFGTEHHELMVRPDAMDILPRLAWHYDEPFGDSSAVPTYYVAQMTRQHVTVALNGDAGDENFGGYDRYVATRLATAFDHALAWPGGDLFRRAIRMALRLWPQRGRRRSPLSRGRRFLEGMTELPERRYARWLCPFSDGQRGDLL
;
A
#
# COMPACT_ATOMS: atom_id res chain seq x y z
N MET A 1 -2.20 2.37 -12.23
CA MET A 1 -1.92 1.07 -11.55
C MET A 1 -3.04 0.13 -11.95
N CYS A 2 -2.88 -1.18 -12.09
CA CYS A 2 -4.06 -2.00 -12.42
C CYS A 2 -5.12 -2.04 -11.30
N GLY A 3 -6.34 -2.42 -11.65
CA GLY A 3 -7.42 -2.77 -10.72
C GLY A 3 -7.79 -4.24 -10.89
N ILE A 4 -7.96 -4.97 -9.78
CA ILE A 4 -8.42 -6.36 -9.81
C ILE A 4 -9.70 -6.49 -8.99
N GLY A 5 -10.54 -7.45 -9.35
CA GLY A 5 -11.73 -7.81 -8.60
C GLY A 5 -12.20 -9.21 -8.95
N GLY A 6 -13.05 -9.78 -8.11
CA GLY A 6 -13.69 -11.06 -8.41
C GLY A 6 -14.63 -11.54 -7.32
N LYS A 7 -15.37 -12.59 -7.66
CA LYS A 7 -16.42 -13.19 -6.86
C LYS A 7 -16.39 -14.71 -7.04
N LEU A 8 -16.62 -15.42 -5.95
CA LEU A 8 -16.74 -16.87 -5.90
C LEU A 8 -17.97 -17.24 -5.07
N TYR A 9 -18.95 -17.91 -5.66
CA TYR A 9 -20.03 -18.56 -4.90
C TYR A 9 -19.54 -19.89 -4.34
N PHE A 10 -19.88 -20.21 -3.09
CA PHE A 10 -19.52 -21.49 -2.48
C PHE A 10 -20.36 -22.65 -3.01
N ASP A 11 -21.56 -22.36 -3.51
CA ASP A 11 -22.39 -23.31 -4.25
C ASP A 11 -21.89 -23.38 -5.71
N PRO A 12 -21.32 -24.51 -6.15
CA PRO A 12 -20.83 -24.66 -7.52
C PRO A 12 -21.95 -24.61 -8.58
N ALA A 13 -23.21 -24.86 -8.20
CA ALA A 13 -24.35 -24.79 -9.10
C ALA A 13 -24.83 -23.34 -9.33
N ARG A 14 -24.43 -22.40 -8.47
CA ARG A 14 -24.83 -20.99 -8.58
C ARG A 14 -23.85 -20.21 -9.44
N PRO A 15 -24.26 -19.75 -10.63
CA PRO A 15 -23.38 -18.96 -11.48
C PRO A 15 -23.17 -17.54 -10.94
N VAL A 16 -21.99 -16.97 -11.17
CA VAL A 16 -21.73 -15.54 -10.96
C VAL A 16 -22.37 -14.75 -12.11
N GLU A 17 -23.07 -13.68 -11.76
CA GLU A 17 -23.66 -12.75 -12.72
C GLU A 17 -22.56 -11.85 -13.30
N ARG A 18 -22.44 -11.83 -14.64
CA ARG A 18 -21.39 -11.06 -15.34
C ARG A 18 -21.53 -9.56 -15.05
N GLU A 19 -22.75 -9.07 -14.92
CA GLU A 19 -23.07 -7.66 -14.66
C GLU A 19 -22.48 -7.19 -13.32
N VAL A 20 -22.36 -8.07 -12.32
CA VAL A 20 -21.70 -7.74 -11.05
C VAL A 20 -20.23 -7.44 -11.31
N LEU A 21 -19.54 -8.32 -12.04
CA LEU A 21 -18.13 -8.16 -12.39
C LEU A 21 -17.90 -6.90 -13.23
N GLU A 22 -18.81 -6.59 -14.16
CA GLU A 22 -18.74 -5.37 -14.98
C GLU A 22 -18.81 -4.11 -14.11
N ARG A 23 -19.71 -4.04 -13.12
CA ARG A 23 -19.75 -2.90 -12.18
C ARG A 23 -18.49 -2.82 -11.33
N MET A 24 -18.00 -3.94 -10.80
CA MET A 24 -16.72 -4.01 -10.07
C MET A 24 -15.54 -3.50 -10.91
N ASN A 25 -15.59 -3.76 -12.22
CA ASN A 25 -14.57 -3.37 -13.20
C ASN A 25 -14.68 -1.87 -13.53
N VAL A 26 -15.89 -1.36 -13.77
CA VAL A 26 -16.15 0.04 -14.14
C VAL A 26 -15.69 1.01 -13.06
N VAL A 27 -16.00 0.75 -11.80
CA VAL A 27 -15.67 1.65 -10.68
C VAL A 27 -14.16 1.78 -10.42
N GLN A 28 -13.34 0.89 -10.99
CA GLN A 28 -11.88 0.88 -10.89
C GLN A 28 -11.17 1.42 -12.16
N ALA A 29 -11.91 2.00 -13.11
CA ALA A 29 -11.36 2.47 -14.40
C ALA A 29 -10.20 3.48 -14.26
N HIS A 30 -10.23 4.34 -13.22
CA HIS A 30 -9.16 5.31 -12.95
C HIS A 30 -7.81 4.64 -12.65
N ARG A 31 -7.82 3.38 -12.21
CA ARG A 31 -6.60 2.62 -11.95
C ARG A 31 -5.98 2.23 -13.30
N GLY A 32 -6.72 1.48 -14.10
CA GLY A 32 -6.28 0.88 -15.37
C GLY A 32 -7.16 1.30 -16.55
N PRO A 33 -6.85 2.44 -17.20
CA PRO A 33 -7.67 2.99 -18.28
C PRO A 33 -7.40 2.36 -19.66
N ASP A 34 -6.36 1.55 -19.82
CA ASP A 34 -5.86 1.16 -21.15
C ASP A 34 -6.55 -0.09 -21.71
N ASP A 35 -6.97 -1.01 -20.84
CA ASP A 35 -7.64 -2.26 -21.23
C ASP A 35 -8.50 -2.80 -20.06
N ALA A 36 -9.46 -3.67 -20.36
CA ALA A 36 -10.36 -4.26 -19.39
C ALA A 36 -10.79 -5.68 -19.82
N GLY A 37 -10.81 -6.61 -18.86
CA GLY A 37 -11.20 -8.00 -19.12
C GLY A 37 -12.03 -8.60 -17.99
N ILE A 38 -12.82 -9.62 -18.36
CA ILE A 38 -13.66 -10.40 -17.45
C ILE A 38 -13.57 -11.87 -17.84
N TYR A 39 -13.28 -12.71 -16.84
CA TYR A 39 -13.45 -14.16 -16.89
C TYR A 39 -14.65 -14.49 -16.00
N CYS A 40 -15.61 -15.26 -16.51
CA CYS A 40 -16.82 -15.62 -15.78
C CYS A 40 -17.26 -17.02 -16.20
N GLN A 41 -17.16 -17.98 -15.29
CA GLN A 41 -17.49 -19.38 -15.56
C GLN A 41 -18.04 -20.03 -14.29
N GLY A 42 -19.29 -20.52 -14.37
CA GLY A 42 -19.98 -21.12 -13.23
C GLY A 42 -19.96 -20.19 -12.02
N SER A 43 -19.58 -20.72 -10.87
CA SER A 43 -19.54 -20.00 -9.60
C SER A 43 -18.37 -19.02 -9.45
N VAL A 44 -17.53 -18.82 -10.47
CA VAL A 44 -16.30 -18.00 -10.39
C VAL A 44 -16.34 -16.85 -11.39
N GLY A 45 -15.98 -15.66 -10.93
CA GLY A 45 -15.79 -14.47 -11.74
C GLY A 45 -14.53 -13.69 -11.37
N LEU A 46 -13.76 -13.25 -12.37
CA LEU A 46 -12.59 -12.39 -12.23
C LEU A 46 -12.74 -11.18 -13.16
N ALA A 47 -12.33 -10.01 -12.69
CA ALA A 47 -12.36 -8.75 -13.42
C ALA A 47 -11.02 -8.01 -13.30
N HIS A 48 -10.59 -7.37 -14.38
CA HIS A 48 -9.33 -6.64 -14.43
C HIS A 48 -9.47 -5.31 -15.19
N ARG A 49 -8.78 -4.30 -14.66
CA ARG A 49 -8.47 -3.01 -15.30
C ARG A 49 -6.97 -2.90 -15.47
N ARG A 50 -6.51 -2.67 -16.69
CA ARG A 50 -5.09 -2.65 -17.03
C ARG A 50 -4.57 -1.23 -17.21
N LEU A 51 -3.46 -0.94 -16.55
CA LEU A 51 -2.55 0.13 -16.97
C LEU A 51 -1.34 -0.58 -17.61
N CYS A 52 -1.13 -0.39 -18.90
CA CYS A 52 -0.10 -1.06 -19.68
C CYS A 52 1.28 -0.42 -19.38
N ILE A 53 2.12 -1.12 -18.62
CA ILE A 53 3.47 -0.66 -18.24
C ILE A 53 4.56 -1.54 -18.87
N ILE A 54 4.38 -2.85 -18.81
CA ILE A 54 5.28 -3.86 -19.40
C ILE A 54 4.46 -4.65 -20.43
N ASP A 55 5.04 -4.83 -21.62
CA ASP A 55 4.44 -5.45 -22.80
C ASP A 55 3.12 -4.79 -23.21
N LEU A 56 3.19 -3.72 -24.01
CA LEU A 56 2.02 -2.96 -24.44
C LEU A 56 1.11 -3.72 -25.44
N SER A 57 1.48 -4.94 -25.80
CA SER A 57 0.69 -5.74 -26.73
C SER A 57 -0.57 -6.34 -26.07
N PRO A 58 -1.52 -6.85 -26.88
CA PRO A 58 -2.66 -7.62 -26.39
C PRO A 58 -2.26 -8.89 -25.62
N ALA A 59 -1.02 -9.38 -25.75
CA ALA A 59 -0.57 -10.58 -25.05
C ALA A 59 -0.53 -10.39 -23.52
N GLY A 60 -0.51 -9.14 -23.04
CA GLY A 60 -0.61 -8.84 -21.61
C GLY A 60 -2.03 -8.64 -21.08
N HIS A 61 -3.07 -8.94 -21.88
CA HIS A 61 -4.47 -8.87 -21.46
C HIS A 61 -4.73 -9.75 -20.23
N GLN A 62 -5.62 -9.29 -19.35
CA GLN A 62 -6.03 -10.01 -18.15
C GLN A 62 -7.55 -9.95 -17.96
N PRO A 63 -8.20 -10.97 -17.38
CA PRO A 63 -7.62 -12.18 -16.77
C PRO A 63 -6.83 -13.06 -17.75
N MET A 64 -5.64 -13.49 -17.34
CA MET A 64 -4.72 -14.25 -18.19
C MET A 64 -4.80 -15.73 -17.83
N ALA A 65 -4.87 -16.60 -18.84
CA ALA A 65 -4.90 -18.05 -18.66
C ALA A 65 -3.54 -18.71 -18.95
N ASN A 66 -3.29 -19.88 -18.35
CA ASN A 66 -2.20 -20.75 -18.78
C ASN A 66 -2.58 -21.47 -20.09
N GLU A 67 -1.71 -22.32 -20.63
CA GLU A 67 -1.84 -22.84 -21.98
C GLU A 67 -3.09 -23.68 -22.22
N ASP A 68 -3.55 -24.39 -21.17
CA ASP A 68 -4.71 -25.28 -21.20
C ASP A 68 -5.99 -24.66 -20.59
N GLY A 69 -5.90 -23.41 -20.12
CA GLY A 69 -7.06 -22.70 -19.56
C GLY A 69 -7.52 -23.18 -18.19
N THR A 70 -6.69 -23.94 -17.46
CA THR A 70 -7.03 -24.47 -16.13
C THR A 70 -6.72 -23.49 -15.00
N LEU A 71 -5.79 -22.55 -15.23
CA LEU A 71 -5.42 -21.50 -14.29
C LEU A 71 -5.71 -20.12 -14.88
N TRP A 72 -6.29 -19.22 -14.07
CA TRP A 72 -6.61 -17.84 -14.49
C TRP A 72 -6.14 -16.82 -13.47
N ILE A 73 -5.34 -15.84 -13.89
CA ILE A 73 -4.79 -14.79 -13.02
C ILE A 73 -5.33 -13.39 -13.32
N VAL A 74 -5.61 -12.64 -12.26
CA VAL A 74 -5.68 -11.17 -12.27
C VAL A 74 -4.61 -10.59 -11.35
N PHE A 75 -3.88 -9.60 -11.82
CA PHE A 75 -2.70 -9.06 -11.16
C PHE A 75 -2.63 -7.53 -11.26
N ASN A 76 -2.38 -6.91 -10.11
CA ASN A 76 -2.04 -5.51 -9.96
C ASN A 76 -0.69 -5.42 -9.23
N GLY A 77 0.38 -5.16 -9.96
CA GLY A 77 1.72 -5.13 -9.42
C GLY A 77 2.80 -5.02 -10.47
N GLU A 78 4.04 -5.17 -10.01
CA GLU A 78 5.24 -5.36 -10.82
C GLU A 78 6.15 -6.37 -10.11
N ILE A 79 6.61 -7.40 -10.83
CA ILE A 79 7.63 -8.34 -10.35
C ILE A 79 8.98 -7.95 -10.97
N TYR A 80 9.80 -7.24 -10.22
CA TYR A 80 11.05 -6.65 -10.72
C TYR A 80 12.10 -7.68 -11.18
N ASN A 81 12.03 -8.92 -10.69
CA ASN A 81 12.94 -10.00 -11.10
C ASN A 81 12.32 -10.97 -12.12
N PHE A 82 11.25 -10.58 -12.82
CA PHE A 82 10.53 -11.48 -13.72
C PHE A 82 11.38 -12.02 -14.89
N GLN A 83 12.34 -11.25 -15.41
CA GLN A 83 13.19 -11.69 -16.53
C GLN A 83 14.06 -12.90 -16.16
N ASP A 84 14.64 -12.88 -14.96
CA ASP A 84 15.43 -13.99 -14.41
C ASP A 84 14.53 -15.23 -14.19
N LEU A 85 13.35 -15.02 -13.62
CA LEU A 85 12.38 -16.08 -13.33
C LEU A 85 11.85 -16.72 -14.62
N ARG A 86 11.52 -15.91 -15.61
CA ARG A 86 11.12 -16.34 -16.96
C ARG A 86 12.19 -17.22 -17.58
N SER A 87 13.45 -16.80 -17.54
CA SER A 87 14.57 -17.56 -18.12
C SER A 87 14.72 -18.93 -17.45
N ARG A 88 14.56 -19.00 -16.12
CA ARG A 88 14.60 -20.27 -15.36
C ARG A 88 13.44 -21.21 -15.73
N LEU A 89 12.22 -20.68 -15.84
CA LEU A 89 11.04 -21.45 -16.22
C LEU A 89 11.11 -21.92 -17.68
N ALA A 90 11.58 -21.07 -18.60
CA ALA A 90 11.81 -21.46 -19.99
C ALA A 90 12.81 -22.62 -20.09
N GLY A 91 13.88 -22.59 -19.28
CA GLY A 91 14.84 -23.71 -19.17
C GLY A 91 14.24 -25.01 -18.60
N ARG A 92 13.05 -24.95 -18.00
CA ARG A 92 12.28 -26.11 -17.53
C ARG A 92 11.17 -26.55 -18.51
N GLY A 93 11.04 -25.88 -19.65
CA GLY A 93 10.11 -26.25 -20.71
C GLY A 93 8.82 -25.42 -20.78
N TYR A 94 8.62 -24.45 -19.89
CA TYR A 94 7.46 -23.54 -19.93
C TYR A 94 7.49 -22.63 -21.16
N ARG A 95 6.33 -22.41 -21.80
CA ARG A 95 6.22 -21.66 -23.06
C ARG A 95 5.46 -20.35 -22.85
N PHE A 96 6.18 -19.25 -22.91
CA PHE A 96 5.60 -17.93 -22.75
C PHE A 96 5.03 -17.36 -24.06
N ARG A 97 3.83 -16.81 -23.99
CA ARG A 97 3.10 -16.12 -25.07
C ARG A 97 3.16 -14.60 -24.94
N SER A 98 3.33 -14.09 -23.73
CA SER A 98 3.51 -12.66 -23.43
C SER A 98 4.96 -12.37 -23.05
N ARG A 99 5.31 -11.09 -22.87
CA ARG A 99 6.54 -10.62 -22.21
C ARG A 99 6.25 -10.02 -20.83
N THR A 100 5.04 -10.19 -20.31
CA THR A 100 4.64 -9.67 -19.01
C THR A 100 5.24 -10.50 -17.88
N ASP A 101 5.34 -9.86 -16.72
CA ASP A 101 5.58 -10.51 -15.44
C ASP A 101 4.37 -11.32 -14.94
N THR A 102 3.16 -11.03 -15.44
CA THR A 102 1.92 -11.74 -15.08
C THR A 102 2.02 -13.24 -15.40
N GLU A 103 2.45 -13.57 -16.61
CA GLU A 103 2.61 -14.95 -17.07
C GLU A 103 3.68 -15.71 -16.26
N VAL A 104 4.71 -15.00 -15.78
CA VAL A 104 5.74 -15.57 -14.89
C VAL A 104 5.14 -15.98 -13.56
N ILE A 105 4.24 -15.20 -12.98
CA ILE A 105 3.54 -15.57 -11.73
C ILE A 105 2.70 -16.83 -11.97
N LEU A 106 2.00 -16.89 -13.10
CA LEU A 106 1.12 -18.01 -13.43
C LEU A 106 1.88 -19.34 -13.51
N HIS A 107 2.98 -19.37 -14.26
CA HIS A 107 3.83 -20.57 -14.35
C HIS A 107 4.61 -20.87 -13.06
N LEU A 108 4.99 -19.86 -12.28
CA LEU A 108 5.57 -20.12 -10.95
C LEU A 108 4.57 -20.81 -10.03
N TYR A 109 3.29 -20.41 -10.07
CA TYR A 109 2.24 -21.08 -9.31
C TYR A 109 1.95 -22.48 -9.84
N GLU A 110 1.98 -22.68 -11.15
CA GLU A 110 1.86 -24.01 -11.77
C GLU A 110 2.96 -24.98 -11.30
N GLU A 111 4.21 -24.51 -11.24
CA GLU A 111 5.36 -25.31 -10.80
C GLU A 111 5.40 -25.51 -9.27
N TYR A 112 5.18 -24.45 -8.48
CA TYR A 112 5.49 -24.44 -7.05
C TYR A 112 4.26 -24.26 -6.14
N GLY A 113 3.05 -24.10 -6.70
CA GLY A 113 1.86 -23.72 -5.95
C GLY A 113 2.08 -22.43 -5.17
N VAL A 114 1.62 -22.40 -3.91
CA VAL A 114 1.75 -21.22 -3.02
C VAL A 114 3.20 -20.83 -2.71
N ASP A 115 4.16 -21.76 -2.84
CA ASP A 115 5.57 -21.47 -2.61
C ASP A 115 6.19 -20.58 -3.71
N CYS A 116 5.46 -20.31 -4.80
CA CYS A 116 5.83 -19.31 -5.80
C CYS A 116 6.20 -17.95 -5.18
N LEU A 117 5.54 -17.57 -4.07
CA LEU A 117 5.74 -16.29 -3.37
C LEU A 117 7.16 -16.08 -2.85
N ARG A 118 7.92 -17.16 -2.61
CA ARG A 118 9.31 -17.09 -2.13
C ARG A 118 10.24 -16.48 -3.18
N PHE A 119 9.89 -16.64 -4.46
CA PHE A 119 10.72 -16.21 -5.59
C PHE A 119 10.44 -14.76 -6.03
N LEU A 120 9.27 -14.21 -5.68
CA LEU A 120 8.83 -12.90 -6.14
C LEU A 120 9.55 -11.76 -5.42
N ARG A 121 10.17 -10.86 -6.19
CA ARG A 121 10.64 -9.53 -5.75
C ARG A 121 9.79 -8.48 -6.45
N GLY A 122 8.85 -7.88 -5.74
CA GLY A 122 7.90 -6.97 -6.37
C GLY A 122 6.96 -6.28 -5.38
N MET A 123 6.16 -5.38 -5.92
CA MET A 123 4.94 -4.89 -5.28
C MET A 123 3.76 -5.53 -6.00
N PHE A 124 2.83 -6.16 -5.29
CA PHE A 124 1.81 -6.96 -5.94
C PHE A 124 0.59 -7.24 -5.06
N ALA A 125 -0.55 -7.30 -5.73
CA ALA A 125 -1.73 -8.02 -5.32
C ALA A 125 -2.21 -8.84 -6.53
N PHE A 126 -2.48 -10.13 -6.35
CA PHE A 126 -3.04 -10.95 -7.41
C PHE A 126 -4.04 -11.98 -6.86
N ALA A 127 -4.84 -12.53 -7.75
CA ALA A 127 -5.69 -13.68 -7.52
C ALA A 127 -5.54 -14.68 -8.67
N ILE A 128 -5.40 -15.96 -8.35
CA ILE A 128 -5.35 -17.08 -9.29
C ILE A 128 -6.54 -17.99 -9.01
N TRP A 129 -7.40 -18.19 -9.99
CA TRP A 129 -8.36 -19.28 -9.99
C TRP A 129 -7.66 -20.54 -10.46
N ASP A 130 -7.62 -21.56 -9.60
CA ASP A 130 -7.08 -22.89 -9.87
C ASP A 130 -8.26 -23.85 -10.04
N ALA A 131 -8.66 -24.09 -11.29
CA ALA A 131 -9.81 -24.93 -11.60
C ALA A 131 -9.58 -26.40 -11.18
N PRO A 132 -8.42 -27.03 -11.41
CA PRO A 132 -8.18 -28.40 -10.95
C PRO A 132 -8.32 -28.57 -9.43
N ARG A 133 -7.87 -27.58 -8.64
CA ARG A 133 -8.00 -27.59 -7.17
C ARG A 133 -9.28 -26.94 -6.66
N GLN A 134 -10.12 -26.39 -7.55
CA GLN A 134 -11.37 -25.72 -7.20
C GLN A 134 -11.20 -24.65 -6.11
N GLN A 135 -10.13 -23.84 -6.22
CA GLN A 135 -9.77 -22.83 -5.24
C GLN A 135 -9.30 -21.52 -5.86
N LEU A 136 -9.52 -20.43 -5.12
CA LEU A 136 -9.00 -19.11 -5.42
C LEU A 136 -7.81 -18.82 -4.48
N PHE A 137 -6.65 -18.56 -5.06
CA PHE A 137 -5.42 -18.21 -4.35
C PHE A 137 -5.11 -16.73 -4.55
N LEU A 138 -5.11 -15.94 -3.48
CA LEU A 138 -4.78 -14.51 -3.51
C LEU A 138 -3.49 -14.27 -2.73
N ALA A 139 -2.69 -13.32 -3.17
CA ALA A 139 -1.52 -12.91 -2.41
C ALA A 139 -1.29 -11.41 -2.46
N ARG A 140 -0.76 -10.86 -1.36
CA ARG A 140 -0.36 -9.45 -1.24
C ARG A 140 1.10 -9.35 -0.83
N ASP A 141 1.83 -8.42 -1.44
CA ASP A 141 3.27 -8.27 -1.27
C ASP A 141 3.71 -8.03 0.18
N ARG A 142 5.02 -8.16 0.41
CA ARG A 142 5.66 -8.21 1.72
C ARG A 142 5.34 -7.00 2.61
N LEU A 143 5.16 -5.83 2.02
CA LEU A 143 4.91 -4.57 2.73
C LEU A 143 3.50 -4.02 2.47
N GLY A 144 2.70 -4.70 1.64
CA GLY A 144 1.34 -4.32 1.31
C GLY A 144 1.25 -3.07 0.46
N VAL A 145 2.22 -2.84 -0.44
CA VAL A 145 2.26 -1.68 -1.34
C VAL A 145 1.03 -1.65 -2.23
N LYS A 146 0.61 -2.81 -2.78
CA LYS A 146 -0.63 -2.90 -3.56
C LYS A 146 -1.80 -3.23 -2.65
N PRO A 147 -2.96 -2.55 -2.80
CA PRO A 147 -4.13 -2.80 -1.97
C PRO A 147 -4.83 -4.08 -2.40
N LEU A 148 -5.40 -4.79 -1.43
CA LEU A 148 -6.25 -5.95 -1.64
C LEU A 148 -7.22 -6.07 -0.46
N ALA A 149 -8.50 -5.87 -0.74
CA ALA A 149 -9.60 -6.06 0.20
C ALA A 149 -10.41 -7.30 -0.19
N TYR A 150 -11.08 -7.90 0.80
CA TYR A 150 -12.01 -9.00 0.60
C TYR A 150 -13.18 -8.93 1.57
N GLN A 151 -14.28 -9.56 1.20
CA GLN A 151 -15.44 -9.81 2.03
C GLN A 151 -15.84 -11.28 1.85
N CYS A 152 -16.28 -11.90 2.93
CA CYS A 152 -16.75 -13.28 2.91
C CYS A 152 -17.99 -13.39 3.80
N ASP A 153 -19.04 -14.01 3.27
CA ASP A 153 -20.25 -14.36 4.02
C ASP A 153 -20.51 -15.88 3.89
N ALA A 154 -21.73 -16.32 4.15
CA ALA A 154 -22.10 -17.73 4.08
C ALA A 154 -22.23 -18.25 2.63
N GLU A 155 -22.47 -17.37 1.66
CA GLU A 155 -22.80 -17.72 0.28
C GLU A 155 -21.64 -17.51 -0.68
N ALA A 156 -20.85 -16.45 -0.47
CA ALA A 156 -19.80 -16.08 -1.41
C ALA A 156 -18.59 -15.40 -0.76
N PHE A 157 -17.51 -15.39 -1.55
CA PHE A 157 -16.27 -14.68 -1.32
C PHE A 157 -16.07 -13.63 -2.43
N ARG A 158 -15.66 -12.43 -2.04
CA ARG A 158 -15.46 -11.28 -2.95
C ARG A 158 -14.14 -10.61 -2.63
N PHE A 159 -13.42 -10.15 -3.65
CA PHE A 159 -12.18 -9.41 -3.47
C PHE A 159 -12.05 -8.28 -4.48
N ALA A 160 -11.26 -7.26 -4.15
CA ALA A 160 -10.86 -6.23 -5.09
C ALA A 160 -9.63 -5.43 -4.62
N SER A 161 -9.03 -4.64 -5.52
CA SER A 161 -8.02 -3.64 -5.13
C SER A 161 -8.62 -2.52 -4.27
N GLU A 162 -9.91 -2.22 -4.46
CA GLU A 162 -10.62 -1.09 -3.84
C GLU A 162 -11.95 -1.60 -3.25
N VAL A 163 -12.26 -1.22 -2.01
CA VAL A 163 -13.49 -1.57 -1.30
C VAL A 163 -14.72 -1.18 -2.11
N LYS A 164 -14.75 0.00 -2.75
CA LYS A 164 -15.90 0.44 -3.58
C LYS A 164 -16.29 -0.58 -4.64
N ALA A 165 -15.34 -1.39 -5.12
CA ALA A 165 -15.62 -2.44 -6.10
C ALA A 165 -16.35 -3.61 -5.46
N ILE A 166 -15.97 -4.05 -4.25
CA ILE A 166 -16.72 -5.07 -3.50
C ILE A 166 -18.16 -4.61 -3.26
N LEU A 167 -18.36 -3.33 -2.97
CA LEU A 167 -19.70 -2.75 -2.72
C LEU A 167 -20.59 -2.67 -3.98
N GLN A 168 -20.08 -3.02 -5.17
CA GLN A 168 -20.90 -3.11 -6.39
C GLN A 168 -21.70 -4.42 -6.48
N ASP A 169 -21.40 -5.39 -5.61
CA ASP A 169 -22.22 -6.59 -5.45
C ASP A 169 -23.44 -6.27 -4.57
N PRO A 170 -24.68 -6.36 -5.09
CA PRO A 170 -25.89 -6.01 -4.35
C PRO A 170 -26.14 -6.88 -3.13
N SER A 171 -25.50 -8.05 -3.02
CA SER A 171 -25.60 -8.88 -1.82
C SER A 171 -24.75 -8.37 -0.65
N VAL A 172 -23.86 -7.39 -0.88
CA VAL A 172 -23.02 -6.81 0.18
C VAL A 172 -23.75 -5.64 0.81
N GLU A 173 -24.02 -5.76 2.10
CA GLU A 173 -24.62 -4.68 2.87
C GLU A 173 -23.59 -3.59 3.19
N VAL A 174 -23.90 -2.34 2.82
CA VAL A 174 -23.02 -1.20 3.05
C VAL A 174 -23.31 -0.60 4.43
N ARG A 175 -22.49 -0.93 5.43
CA ARG A 175 -22.55 -0.35 6.78
C ARG A 175 -21.16 0.07 7.26
N PRO A 176 -21.03 1.20 7.97
CA PRO A 176 -19.78 1.57 8.60
C PRO A 176 -19.39 0.55 9.69
N ASP A 177 -18.10 0.28 9.85
CA ASP A 177 -17.55 -0.48 11.00
C ASP A 177 -17.14 0.49 12.12
N PRO A 178 -17.87 0.57 13.25
CA PRO A 178 -17.51 1.45 14.36
C PRO A 178 -16.10 1.19 14.91
N ALA A 179 -15.62 -0.07 14.87
CA ALA A 179 -14.27 -0.39 15.29
C ALA A 179 -13.21 0.14 14.31
N GLY A 180 -13.51 0.08 13.00
CA GLY A 180 -12.75 0.70 11.93
C GLY A 180 -12.65 2.22 12.10
N ILE A 181 -13.79 2.90 12.29
CA ILE A 181 -13.84 4.35 12.52
C ILE A 181 -13.07 4.74 13.79
N SER A 182 -13.23 3.99 14.88
CA SER A 182 -12.49 4.23 16.12
C SER A 182 -10.97 4.11 15.94
N ARG A 183 -10.51 3.15 15.11
CA ARG A 183 -9.10 3.03 14.73
C ARG A 183 -8.63 4.19 13.86
N TYR A 184 -9.43 4.64 12.89
CA TYR A 184 -9.14 5.84 12.10
C TYR A 184 -8.95 7.07 12.99
N LEU A 185 -9.86 7.32 13.94
CA LEU A 185 -9.74 8.43 14.89
C LEU A 185 -8.47 8.33 15.77
N THR A 186 -7.88 7.14 15.91
CA THR A 186 -6.64 6.94 16.67
C THR A 186 -5.39 7.10 15.80
N TYR A 187 -5.38 6.48 14.62
CA TYR A 187 -4.17 6.32 13.82
C TYR A 187 -4.12 7.21 12.57
N GLY A 188 -5.21 7.93 12.26
CA GLY A 188 -5.39 8.64 10.99
C GLY A 188 -5.66 7.72 9.80
N VAL A 189 -5.67 6.40 9.99
CA VAL A 189 -5.95 5.39 8.98
C VAL A 189 -6.61 4.19 9.65
N VAL A 190 -7.33 3.35 8.88
CA VAL A 190 -7.76 2.03 9.38
C VAL A 190 -6.68 0.99 9.07
N PRO A 191 -5.95 0.46 10.07
CA PRO A 191 -4.91 -0.54 9.81
C PRO A 191 -5.52 -1.89 9.41
N ALA A 192 -4.82 -2.63 8.55
CA ALA A 192 -5.16 -4.03 8.26
C ALA A 192 -5.10 -4.89 9.55
N PRO A 193 -5.94 -5.92 9.69
CA PRO A 193 -6.89 -6.44 8.68
C PRO A 193 -8.23 -5.69 8.61
N GLY A 194 -8.51 -4.74 9.50
CA GLY A 194 -9.80 -4.04 9.51
C GLY A 194 -10.01 -3.09 8.34
N SER A 195 -11.25 -2.69 8.11
CA SER A 195 -11.64 -1.60 7.20
C SER A 195 -12.69 -0.69 7.87
N ALA A 196 -13.08 0.41 7.22
CA ALA A 196 -14.16 1.29 7.65
C ALA A 196 -15.55 0.72 7.35
N PHE A 197 -15.65 -0.45 6.72
CA PHE A 197 -16.90 -1.09 6.32
C PHE A 197 -17.07 -2.43 7.03
N GLN A 198 -18.26 -2.66 7.57
CA GLN A 198 -18.59 -3.90 8.24
C GLN A 198 -18.48 -5.09 7.28
N GLY A 199 -17.83 -6.17 7.71
CA GLY A 199 -17.66 -7.39 6.92
C GLY A 199 -16.56 -7.34 5.86
N VAL A 200 -15.99 -6.16 5.55
CA VAL A 200 -14.87 -6.01 4.61
C VAL A 200 -13.55 -5.97 5.38
N GLN A 201 -12.58 -6.76 4.93
CA GLN A 201 -11.24 -6.86 5.50
C GLN A 201 -10.18 -6.54 4.45
N LYS A 202 -9.03 -6.02 4.88
CA LYS A 202 -7.84 -5.87 4.05
C LYS A 202 -6.93 -7.07 4.25
N LEU A 203 -6.53 -7.76 3.18
CA LEU A 203 -5.53 -8.82 3.28
C LEU A 203 -4.24 -8.22 3.85
N PRO A 204 -3.72 -8.68 5.00
CA PRO A 204 -2.55 -8.03 5.59
C PRO A 204 -1.30 -8.16 4.70
N PRO A 205 -0.34 -7.23 4.82
CA PRO A 205 0.96 -7.36 4.15
C PRO A 205 1.60 -8.72 4.39
N ALA A 206 2.29 -9.27 3.39
CA ALA A 206 2.98 -10.56 3.48
C ALA A 206 2.07 -11.76 3.77
N HIS A 207 0.79 -11.68 3.39
CA HIS A 207 -0.14 -12.80 3.51
C HIS A 207 -0.66 -13.24 2.15
N TYR A 208 -1.00 -14.51 2.07
CA TYR A 208 -1.86 -15.06 1.04
C TYR A 208 -3.16 -15.56 1.66
N LEU A 209 -4.18 -15.71 0.82
CA LEU A 209 -5.49 -16.22 1.15
C LEU A 209 -5.85 -17.35 0.20
N ILE A 210 -6.32 -18.48 0.73
CA ILE A 210 -6.93 -19.56 -0.06
C ILE A 210 -8.42 -19.58 0.25
N CYS A 211 -9.24 -19.50 -0.79
CA CYS A 211 -10.69 -19.66 -0.70
C CYS A 211 -11.11 -20.89 -1.52
N ARG A 212 -11.71 -21.89 -0.86
CA ARG A 212 -12.06 -23.18 -1.49
C ARG A 212 -13.56 -23.25 -1.79
N LEU A 213 -13.93 -23.88 -2.89
CA LEU A 213 -15.32 -24.29 -3.11
C LEU A 213 -15.75 -25.32 -2.06
N SER A 214 -17.04 -25.33 -1.71
CA SER A 214 -17.58 -26.17 -0.61
C SER A 214 -17.28 -27.66 -0.79
N ALA A 215 -17.34 -28.18 -2.01
CA ALA A 215 -17.03 -29.57 -2.34
C ALA A 215 -15.53 -29.93 -2.23
N ALA A 216 -14.65 -28.93 -2.22
CA ALA A 216 -13.19 -29.11 -2.18
C ALA A 216 -12.60 -28.92 -0.77
N ALA A 217 -13.38 -28.45 0.21
CA ALA A 217 -12.94 -28.33 1.59
C ALA A 217 -13.02 -29.70 2.29
N GLN A 218 -11.90 -30.18 2.86
CA GLN A 218 -11.92 -31.41 3.66
C GLN A 218 -12.58 -31.16 5.03
N ALA A 219 -13.02 -32.23 5.69
CA ALA A 219 -13.56 -32.13 7.04
C ALA A 219 -12.50 -31.57 8.01
N GLY A 220 -12.68 -30.31 8.44
CA GLY A 220 -11.74 -29.59 9.30
C GLY A 220 -11.06 -28.38 8.63
N ASP A 221 -11.11 -28.26 7.31
CA ASP A 221 -10.59 -27.10 6.59
C ASP A 221 -11.55 -25.91 6.67
N GLY A 222 -11.01 -24.74 7.00
CA GLY A 222 -11.74 -23.48 6.84
C GLY A 222 -11.97 -23.17 5.36
N ARG A 223 -13.15 -22.64 5.00
CA ARG A 223 -13.46 -22.19 3.62
C ARG A 223 -12.49 -21.11 3.13
N VAL A 224 -12.02 -20.29 4.07
CA VAL A 224 -11.06 -19.22 3.85
C VAL A 224 -9.90 -19.40 4.83
N GLU A 225 -8.69 -19.45 4.30
CA GLU A 225 -7.46 -19.60 5.07
C GLU A 225 -6.52 -18.44 4.76
N VAL A 226 -6.04 -17.74 5.78
CA VAL A 226 -5.12 -16.60 5.63
C VAL A 226 -3.79 -16.93 6.27
N VAL A 227 -2.71 -16.95 5.47
CA VAL A 227 -1.40 -17.41 5.91
C VAL A 227 -0.34 -16.34 5.64
N ARG A 228 0.46 -16.05 6.67
CA ARG A 228 1.63 -15.18 6.53
C ARG A 228 2.79 -15.93 5.90
N TYR A 229 3.22 -15.52 4.71
CA TYR A 229 4.36 -16.16 4.02
C TYR A 229 5.69 -15.44 4.25
N TRP A 230 5.68 -14.21 4.75
CA TRP A 230 6.91 -13.45 5.02
C TRP A 230 6.82 -12.65 6.32
N ARG A 231 7.97 -12.51 7.00
CA ARG A 231 8.13 -11.64 8.16
C ARG A 231 9.50 -10.99 8.10
N LEU A 232 9.57 -9.70 8.45
CA LEU A 232 10.84 -9.03 8.64
C LEU A 232 11.65 -9.75 9.72
N ARG A 233 12.84 -10.22 9.35
CA ARG A 233 13.76 -10.89 10.28
C ARG A 233 14.34 -9.86 11.24
N ARG A 234 14.31 -10.19 12.54
CA ARG A 234 14.97 -9.41 13.60
C ARG A 234 16.27 -10.11 13.97
N ASP A 235 17.16 -10.22 13.00
CA ASP A 235 18.48 -10.85 13.21
C ASP A 235 19.36 -9.94 14.09
N ARG A 236 20.40 -10.53 14.70
CA ARG A 236 21.41 -9.76 15.44
C ARG A 236 22.02 -8.71 14.51
N LYS A 237 22.11 -7.47 14.99
CA LYS A 237 22.78 -6.38 14.26
C LYS A 237 24.21 -6.80 13.97
N ARG A 238 24.62 -6.69 12.72
CA ARG A 238 25.99 -6.96 12.29
C ARG A 238 26.87 -5.78 12.68
N GLU A 239 28.05 -6.06 13.18
CA GLU A 239 29.05 -5.04 13.48
C GLU A 239 29.94 -4.87 12.23
N ARG A 240 29.92 -3.66 11.67
CA ARG A 240 30.78 -3.24 10.55
C ARG A 240 31.09 -1.74 10.71
N PRO A 241 32.21 -1.25 10.18
CA PRO A 241 32.50 0.18 10.10
C PRO A 241 31.37 0.96 9.43
N GLU A 242 31.12 2.19 9.88
CA GLU A 242 30.07 3.06 9.33
C GLU A 242 30.19 3.25 7.81
N GLY A 243 31.42 3.47 7.31
CA GLY A 243 31.67 3.64 5.88
C GLY A 243 31.23 2.44 5.03
N GLU A 244 31.37 1.21 5.54
CA GLU A 244 30.89 0.01 4.85
C GLU A 244 29.35 -0.03 4.81
N TRP A 245 28.69 0.42 5.86
CA TRP A 245 27.23 0.53 5.87
C TRP A 245 26.72 1.59 4.89
N CYS A 246 27.38 2.75 4.82
CA CYS A 246 27.04 3.78 3.84
C CYS A 246 27.15 3.23 2.41
N GLN A 247 28.23 2.51 2.10
CA GLN A 247 28.41 1.89 0.78
C GLN A 247 27.35 0.83 0.47
N GLU A 248 27.04 -0.06 1.42
CA GLU A 248 26.00 -1.09 1.24
C GLU A 248 24.63 -0.46 1.04
N ILE A 249 24.26 0.57 1.82
CA ILE A 249 22.98 1.28 1.67
C ILE A 249 22.86 1.90 0.28
N LEU A 250 23.91 2.59 -0.19
CA LEU A 250 23.92 3.19 -1.52
C LEU A 250 23.82 2.13 -2.62
N ALA A 251 24.55 1.02 -2.50
CA ALA A 251 24.48 -0.08 -3.45
C ALA A 251 23.08 -0.73 -3.50
N ARG A 252 22.42 -0.90 -2.35
CA ARG A 252 21.05 -1.45 -2.27
C ARG A 252 20.01 -0.48 -2.80
N LEU A 253 20.18 0.82 -2.56
CA LEU A 253 19.29 1.84 -3.11
C LEU A 253 19.45 1.93 -4.65
N GLU A 254 20.68 1.89 -5.15
CA GLU A 254 20.97 1.83 -6.59
C GLU A 254 20.36 0.57 -7.24
N GLU A 255 20.52 -0.60 -6.61
CA GLU A 255 19.86 -1.85 -7.06
C GLU A 255 18.33 -1.70 -7.07
N ALA A 256 17.75 -1.16 -5.99
CA ALA A 256 16.31 -1.00 -5.85
C ALA A 256 15.71 -0.06 -6.90
N VAL A 257 16.40 1.04 -7.21
CA VAL A 257 16.00 1.98 -8.26
C VAL A 257 16.17 1.35 -9.64
N ARG A 258 17.32 0.72 -9.94
CA ARG A 258 17.56 0.05 -11.23
C ARG A 258 16.46 -0.97 -11.56
N LEU A 259 16.05 -1.76 -10.58
CA LEU A 259 14.98 -2.76 -10.73
C LEU A 259 13.60 -2.13 -11.03
N ARG A 260 13.37 -0.87 -10.64
CA ARG A 260 12.11 -0.12 -10.84
C ARG A 260 12.13 0.77 -12.09
N LEU A 261 13.25 0.82 -12.81
CA LEU A 261 13.36 1.55 -14.09
C LEU A 261 13.05 0.67 -15.31
N ILE A 262 12.73 -0.62 -15.10
CA ILE A 262 12.30 -1.52 -16.18
C ILE A 262 10.85 -1.18 -16.54
N SER A 263 10.64 -0.54 -17.68
CA SER A 263 9.32 -0.11 -18.16
C SER A 263 9.32 0.08 -19.68
N ASP A 264 8.20 -0.23 -20.35
CA ASP A 264 7.98 0.07 -21.78
C ASP A 264 7.30 1.45 -21.98
N VAL A 265 7.08 2.20 -20.91
CA VAL A 265 6.45 3.54 -20.91
C VAL A 265 7.34 4.58 -20.23
N PRO A 266 7.14 5.88 -20.49
CA PRO A 266 7.92 6.94 -19.84
C PRO A 266 7.80 6.92 -18.31
N LEU A 267 8.94 7.17 -17.66
CA LEU A 267 9.14 7.19 -16.21
C LEU A 267 9.49 8.61 -15.73
N GLY A 268 9.10 8.92 -14.50
CA GLY A 268 9.53 10.12 -13.77
C GLY A 268 9.66 9.89 -12.27
N ALA A 269 9.76 10.97 -11.50
CA ALA A 269 9.79 10.91 -10.05
C ALA A 269 9.07 12.09 -9.39
N PHE A 270 8.46 11.83 -8.23
CA PHE A 270 8.04 12.90 -7.33
C PHE A 270 9.25 13.44 -6.59
N LEU A 271 9.40 14.77 -6.55
CA LEU A 271 10.52 15.44 -5.90
C LEU A 271 9.99 16.45 -4.89
N SER A 272 10.22 16.22 -3.61
CA SER A 272 9.91 17.21 -2.55
C SER A 272 11.13 18.06 -2.16
N GLY A 273 12.34 17.62 -2.53
CA GLY A 273 13.58 18.18 -2.00
C GLY A 273 13.96 17.65 -0.61
N GLY A 274 13.11 16.81 0.00
CA GLY A 274 13.48 16.00 1.16
C GLY A 274 14.54 14.95 0.81
N MET A 275 15.23 14.42 1.82
CA MET A 275 16.36 13.49 1.62
C MET A 275 15.96 12.24 0.81
N ASP A 276 14.77 11.69 1.10
CA ASP A 276 14.32 10.43 0.50
C ASP A 276 14.04 10.56 -1.00
N SER A 277 13.21 11.52 -1.39
CA SER A 277 12.90 11.77 -2.80
C SER A 277 14.13 12.21 -3.59
N SER A 278 15.01 13.00 -2.96
CA SER A 278 16.28 13.43 -3.55
C SER A 278 17.23 12.26 -3.79
N ALA A 279 17.32 11.32 -2.84
CA ALA A 279 18.14 10.12 -2.99
C ALA A 279 17.64 9.23 -4.14
N VAL A 280 16.32 9.08 -4.29
CA VAL A 280 15.72 8.36 -5.42
C VAL A 280 16.08 9.04 -6.75
N VAL A 281 15.90 10.36 -6.88
CA VAL A 281 16.25 11.11 -8.09
C VAL A 281 17.74 11.00 -8.41
N ALA A 282 18.62 11.10 -7.41
CA ALA A 282 20.05 10.92 -7.56
C ALA A 282 20.40 9.54 -8.14
N MET A 283 19.81 8.48 -7.60
CA MET A 283 20.03 7.12 -8.09
C MET A 283 19.42 6.90 -9.48
N MET A 284 18.25 7.47 -9.77
CA MET A 284 17.67 7.42 -11.12
C MET A 284 18.59 8.07 -12.14
N ARG A 285 19.14 9.25 -11.84
CA ARG A 285 20.10 9.95 -12.72
C ARG A 285 21.36 9.11 -12.97
N ARG A 286 21.88 8.49 -11.90
CA ARG A 286 23.08 7.64 -11.94
C ARG A 286 22.86 6.39 -12.80
N VAL A 287 21.72 5.72 -12.65
CA VAL A 287 21.41 4.47 -13.37
C VAL A 287 21.00 4.73 -14.82
N SER A 288 20.20 5.76 -15.09
CA SER A 288 19.66 6.03 -16.43
C SER A 288 20.63 6.72 -17.38
N GLY A 289 21.64 7.45 -16.86
CA GLY A 289 22.59 8.19 -17.69
C GLY A 289 22.02 9.40 -18.45
N GLY A 290 20.69 9.59 -18.48
CA GLY A 290 19.98 10.73 -19.09
C GLY A 290 19.25 11.64 -18.09
N PRO A 291 18.65 12.75 -18.55
CA PRO A 291 17.82 13.60 -17.70
C PRO A 291 16.56 12.86 -17.25
N VAL A 292 16.26 12.96 -15.94
CA VAL A 292 15.06 12.36 -15.32
C VAL A 292 13.96 13.42 -15.27
N LYS A 293 12.72 13.04 -15.57
CA LYS A 293 11.56 13.92 -15.36
C LYS A 293 11.19 13.96 -13.89
N THR A 294 11.13 15.14 -13.29
CA THR A 294 10.79 15.31 -11.87
C THR A 294 9.60 16.25 -11.71
N PHE A 295 8.75 15.95 -10.73
CA PHE A 295 7.47 16.63 -10.53
C PHE A 295 7.35 17.09 -9.09
N SER A 296 7.04 18.37 -8.91
CA SER A 296 6.89 19.01 -7.60
C SER A 296 5.67 19.92 -7.58
N ILE A 297 5.10 20.07 -6.40
CA ILE A 297 3.98 20.97 -6.18
C ILE A 297 4.27 21.89 -5.02
N GLY A 298 3.81 23.13 -5.14
CA GLY A 298 3.90 24.14 -4.09
C GLY A 298 2.52 24.64 -3.71
N PHE A 299 2.46 25.33 -2.58
CA PHE A 299 1.26 26.00 -2.08
C PHE A 299 1.59 27.48 -1.80
N ASP A 300 0.61 28.39 -1.86
CA ASP A 300 0.85 29.81 -1.58
C ASP A 300 1.33 30.09 -0.14
N GLN A 301 1.16 29.11 0.76
CA GLN A 301 1.50 29.21 2.16
C GLN A 301 2.99 28.86 2.33
N PRO A 302 3.87 29.80 2.71
CA PRO A 302 5.31 29.56 2.75
C PRO A 302 5.73 28.44 3.72
N GLU A 303 4.92 28.16 4.74
CA GLU A 303 5.13 27.07 5.71
C GLU A 303 5.03 25.67 5.08
N TYR A 304 4.46 25.55 3.87
CA TYR A 304 4.23 24.31 3.14
C TYR A 304 4.89 24.30 1.75
N ASP A 305 5.67 25.32 1.41
CA ASP A 305 6.35 25.42 0.12
C ASP A 305 7.74 24.76 0.17
N GLU A 306 7.84 23.57 -0.42
CA GLU A 306 9.08 22.80 -0.54
C GLU A 306 9.77 22.99 -1.91
N LEU A 307 9.19 23.79 -2.83
CA LEU A 307 9.67 23.95 -4.21
C LEU A 307 11.11 24.46 -4.25
N ARG A 308 11.51 25.31 -3.30
CA ARG A 308 12.90 25.79 -3.21
C ARG A 308 13.89 24.62 -3.11
N TYR A 309 13.61 23.62 -2.29
CA TYR A 309 14.50 22.48 -2.11
C TYR A 309 14.47 21.55 -3.31
N ALA A 310 13.29 21.34 -3.90
CA ALA A 310 13.14 20.59 -5.15
C ALA A 310 13.98 21.20 -6.29
N ARG A 311 13.97 22.53 -6.46
CA ARG A 311 14.79 23.24 -7.45
C ARG A 311 16.29 22.99 -7.29
N LEU A 312 16.79 23.01 -6.04
CA LEU A 312 18.22 22.76 -5.78
C LEU A 312 18.63 21.36 -6.23
N VAL A 313 17.80 20.35 -5.95
CA VAL A 313 18.05 18.96 -6.34
C VAL A 313 17.93 18.80 -7.86
N ALA A 314 16.91 19.40 -8.47
CA ALA A 314 16.71 19.40 -9.92
C ALA A 314 17.91 19.99 -10.67
N GLN A 315 18.41 21.15 -10.22
CA GLN A 315 19.61 21.79 -10.77
C GLN A 315 20.86 20.92 -10.56
N ARG A 316 21.03 20.33 -9.37
CA ARG A 316 22.20 19.50 -9.03
C ARG A 316 22.34 18.27 -9.93
N PHE A 317 21.21 17.67 -10.32
CA PHE A 317 21.16 16.44 -11.13
C PHE A 317 20.78 16.67 -12.60
N GLY A 318 20.48 17.91 -13.00
CA GLY A 318 20.10 18.26 -14.37
C GLY A 318 18.81 17.57 -14.82
N THR A 319 17.77 17.59 -13.99
CA THR A 319 16.47 16.95 -14.28
C THR A 319 15.60 17.83 -15.18
N GLU A 320 14.73 17.22 -15.97
CA GLU A 320 13.61 17.92 -16.61
C GLU A 320 12.54 18.17 -15.54
N HIS A 321 12.59 19.34 -14.90
CA HIS A 321 11.80 19.64 -13.70
C HIS A 321 10.50 20.37 -14.03
N HIS A 322 9.40 19.85 -13.48
CA HIS A 322 8.05 20.39 -13.63
C HIS A 322 7.49 20.76 -12.26
N GLU A 323 7.08 22.02 -12.13
CA GLU A 323 6.50 22.55 -10.89
C GLU A 323 5.08 23.07 -11.14
N LEU A 324 4.20 22.84 -10.17
CA LEU A 324 2.85 23.40 -10.19
C LEU A 324 2.50 24.00 -8.83
N MET A 325 2.15 25.29 -8.83
CA MET A 325 1.58 25.95 -7.66
C MET A 325 0.09 25.61 -7.59
N VAL A 326 -0.37 25.05 -6.48
CA VAL A 326 -1.76 24.64 -6.29
C VAL A 326 -2.46 25.41 -5.18
N ARG A 327 -3.71 25.76 -5.44
CA ARG A 327 -4.65 26.39 -4.48
C ARG A 327 -5.81 25.44 -4.28
N PRO A 328 -5.69 24.43 -3.40
CA PRO A 328 -6.73 23.44 -3.25
C PRO A 328 -7.98 24.06 -2.64
N ASP A 329 -9.12 23.89 -3.31
CA ASP A 329 -10.43 24.07 -2.67
C ASP A 329 -10.81 22.80 -1.90
N ALA A 330 -11.00 22.93 -0.59
CA ALA A 330 -11.38 21.85 0.29
C ALA A 330 -12.73 21.22 -0.12
N MET A 331 -13.69 22.02 -0.58
CA MET A 331 -15.03 21.54 -0.94
C MET A 331 -15.01 20.63 -2.16
N ASP A 332 -14.09 20.89 -3.11
CA ASP A 332 -13.95 20.10 -4.32
C ASP A 332 -13.05 18.88 -4.12
N ILE A 333 -11.95 19.03 -3.38
CA ILE A 333 -10.93 17.98 -3.27
C ILE A 333 -11.33 16.88 -2.28
N LEU A 334 -11.99 17.22 -1.16
CA LEU A 334 -12.29 16.25 -0.11
C LEU A 334 -13.20 15.10 -0.59
N PRO A 335 -14.30 15.33 -1.33
CA PRO A 335 -15.11 14.25 -1.89
C PRO A 335 -14.32 13.34 -2.84
N ARG A 336 -13.43 13.92 -3.65
CA ARG A 336 -12.57 13.15 -4.57
C ARG A 336 -11.56 12.29 -3.82
N LEU A 337 -10.94 12.83 -2.78
CA LEU A 337 -10.01 12.07 -1.94
C LEU A 337 -10.75 10.94 -1.21
N ALA A 338 -11.92 11.21 -0.65
CA ALA A 338 -12.75 10.19 -0.02
C ALA A 338 -13.07 9.03 -0.99
N TRP A 339 -13.41 9.36 -2.25
CA TRP A 339 -13.62 8.36 -3.30
C TRP A 339 -12.36 7.56 -3.66
N HIS A 340 -11.19 8.20 -3.76
CA HIS A 340 -9.96 7.53 -4.19
C HIS A 340 -9.27 6.74 -3.09
N TYR A 341 -9.28 7.23 -1.85
CA TYR A 341 -8.74 6.52 -0.68
C TYR A 341 -9.66 5.41 -0.20
N ASP A 342 -10.93 5.44 -0.61
CA ASP A 342 -11.94 4.41 -0.36
C ASP A 342 -12.38 4.26 1.09
N GLU A 343 -11.62 4.80 2.02
CA GLU A 343 -11.84 4.81 3.46
C GLU A 343 -11.36 6.14 4.03
N PRO A 344 -11.78 6.52 5.26
CA PRO A 344 -11.24 7.68 5.95
C PRO A 344 -9.71 7.64 6.04
N PHE A 345 -9.07 8.69 5.52
CA PHE A 345 -7.62 8.85 5.46
C PHE A 345 -7.24 10.25 5.95
N GLY A 346 -6.48 10.29 7.05
CA GLY A 346 -6.25 11.48 7.87
C GLY A 346 -4.87 12.10 7.71
N ASP A 347 -4.14 11.74 6.65
CA ASP A 347 -2.86 12.37 6.33
C ASP A 347 -3.08 13.55 5.37
N SER A 348 -2.62 14.73 5.80
CA SER A 348 -2.63 15.95 4.98
C SER A 348 -1.85 15.80 3.67
N SER A 349 -0.92 14.85 3.56
CA SER A 349 -0.17 14.55 2.34
C SER A 349 -1.05 14.05 1.19
N ALA A 350 -2.31 13.66 1.46
CA ALA A 350 -3.27 13.20 0.46
C ALA A 350 -3.56 14.26 -0.61
N VAL A 351 -3.72 15.52 -0.20
CA VAL A 351 -4.00 16.65 -1.09
C VAL A 351 -2.84 16.88 -2.06
N PRO A 352 -1.59 17.10 -1.59
CA PRO A 352 -0.46 17.24 -2.50
C PRO A 352 -0.28 16.01 -3.40
N THR A 353 -0.37 14.80 -2.84
CA THR A 353 -0.19 13.56 -3.62
C THR A 353 -1.17 13.45 -4.79
N TYR A 354 -2.43 13.88 -4.60
CA TYR A 354 -3.40 13.89 -5.69
C TYR A 354 -2.99 14.85 -6.82
N TYR A 355 -2.64 16.10 -6.50
CA TYR A 355 -2.30 17.09 -7.52
C TYR A 355 -0.99 16.77 -8.24
N VAL A 356 0.03 16.30 -7.52
CA VAL A 356 1.27 15.89 -8.16
C VAL A 356 1.03 14.69 -9.08
N ALA A 357 0.24 13.70 -8.66
CA ALA A 357 -0.11 12.56 -9.53
C ALA A 357 -0.92 13.00 -10.76
N GLN A 358 -1.86 13.94 -10.59
CA GLN A 358 -2.64 14.51 -11.69
C GLN A 358 -1.75 15.21 -12.72
N MET A 359 -0.81 16.03 -12.26
CA MET A 359 0.18 16.69 -13.12
C MET A 359 1.08 15.67 -13.80
N THR A 360 1.69 14.77 -13.02
CA THR A 360 2.63 13.75 -13.52
C THR A 360 2.03 12.88 -14.62
N ARG A 361 0.74 12.52 -14.51
CA ARG A 361 0.05 11.68 -15.51
C ARG A 361 0.01 12.31 -16.91
N GLN A 362 0.12 13.64 -17.01
CA GLN A 362 0.17 14.37 -18.29
C GLN A 362 1.50 14.15 -19.04
N HIS A 363 2.55 13.71 -18.33
CA HIS A 363 3.91 13.60 -18.86
C HIS A 363 4.45 12.17 -18.87
N VAL A 364 4.10 11.37 -17.86
CA VAL A 364 4.63 10.00 -17.65
C VAL A 364 3.54 9.09 -17.10
N THR A 365 3.71 7.79 -17.31
CA THR A 365 2.76 6.77 -16.81
C THR A 365 3.18 6.23 -15.45
N VAL A 366 4.50 6.20 -15.19
CA VAL A 366 5.07 5.68 -13.95
C VAL A 366 5.92 6.74 -13.29
N ALA A 367 5.80 6.87 -11.97
CA ALA A 367 6.66 7.74 -11.17
C ALA A 367 7.17 7.01 -9.93
N LEU A 368 8.46 7.18 -9.65
CA LEU A 368 9.07 6.74 -8.39
C LEU A 368 8.88 7.83 -7.32
N ASN A 369 8.77 7.41 -6.07
CA ASN A 369 8.71 8.32 -4.93
C ASN A 369 9.66 7.85 -3.82
N GLY A 370 9.84 8.71 -2.81
CA GLY A 370 10.71 8.46 -1.65
C GLY A 370 9.97 7.89 -0.44
N ASP A 371 8.76 7.35 -0.62
CA ASP A 371 7.97 6.86 0.52
C ASP A 371 8.71 5.73 1.26
N ALA A 372 8.43 5.61 2.55
CA ALA A 372 9.05 4.67 3.48
C ALA A 372 10.49 4.98 3.91
N GLY A 373 11.11 6.08 3.46
CA GLY A 373 12.46 6.48 3.90
C GLY A 373 12.52 6.69 5.43
N ASP A 374 11.61 7.50 5.95
CA ASP A 374 11.47 7.77 7.39
C ASP A 374 11.23 6.51 8.24
N GLU A 375 10.41 5.55 7.77
CA GLU A 375 10.14 4.28 8.44
C GLU A 375 11.39 3.38 8.52
N ASN A 376 12.22 3.38 7.48
CA ASN A 376 13.42 2.56 7.43
C ASN A 376 14.57 3.15 8.25
N PHE A 377 14.70 4.49 8.25
CA PHE A 377 15.84 5.18 8.87
C PHE A 377 15.51 5.90 10.18
N GLY A 378 14.26 5.85 10.64
CA GLY A 378 13.85 6.46 11.89
C GLY A 378 13.73 7.98 11.82
N GLY A 379 13.26 8.52 10.70
CA GLY A 379 13.25 9.97 10.44
C GLY A 379 12.16 10.78 11.16
N TYR A 380 11.16 10.13 11.75
CA TYR A 380 10.10 10.86 12.48
C TYR A 380 10.49 11.29 13.90
N ASP A 381 10.13 12.53 14.28
CA ASP A 381 10.26 13.09 15.64
C ASP A 381 9.73 12.15 16.75
N ARG A 382 8.69 11.37 16.46
CA ARG A 382 8.10 10.41 17.39
C ARG A 382 9.05 9.29 17.80
N TYR A 383 10.03 8.91 16.97
CA TYR A 383 11.04 7.94 17.37
C TYR A 383 12.04 8.52 18.37
N VAL A 384 12.39 9.81 18.20
CA VAL A 384 13.16 10.56 19.20
C VAL A 384 12.39 10.65 20.50
N ALA A 385 11.09 10.96 20.44
CA ALA A 385 10.20 10.98 21.61
C ALA A 385 10.16 9.62 22.32
N THR A 386 10.01 8.51 21.59
CA THR A 386 10.05 7.16 22.17
C THR A 386 11.39 6.92 22.88
N ARG A 387 12.52 7.26 22.25
CA ARG A 387 13.86 7.07 22.85
C ARG A 387 14.02 7.87 24.14
N LEU A 388 13.59 9.13 24.15
CA LEU A 388 13.60 9.97 25.35
C LEU A 388 12.71 9.39 26.44
N ALA A 389 11.48 8.99 26.09
CA ALA A 389 10.53 8.42 27.04
C ALA A 389 11.03 7.11 27.67
N THR A 390 11.68 6.24 26.89
CA THR A 390 12.32 5.02 27.41
C THR A 390 13.46 5.34 28.37
N ALA A 391 14.32 6.32 28.04
CA ALA A 391 15.36 6.77 28.97
C ALA A 391 14.78 7.33 30.28
N PHE A 392 13.69 8.10 30.18
CA PHE A 392 12.94 8.58 31.36
C PHE A 392 12.36 7.43 32.19
N ASP A 393 11.77 6.40 31.58
CA ASP A 393 11.24 5.24 32.31
C ASP A 393 12.32 4.49 33.07
N HIS A 394 13.50 4.31 32.48
CA HIS A 394 14.64 3.70 33.17
C HIS A 394 15.11 4.54 34.36
N ALA A 395 15.11 5.88 34.23
CA ALA A 395 15.45 6.78 35.32
C ALA A 395 14.37 6.85 36.41
N LEU A 396 13.10 6.64 36.06
CA LEU A 396 11.92 6.72 36.94
C LEU A 396 11.41 5.35 37.41
N ALA A 397 12.21 4.28 37.29
CA ALA A 397 11.89 2.96 37.82
C ALA A 397 11.81 2.89 39.38
N TRP A 398 11.84 4.04 40.06
CA TRP A 398 11.61 4.21 41.49
C TRP A 398 10.10 4.46 41.76
N PRO A 399 9.50 3.97 42.87
CA PRO A 399 8.13 4.27 43.33
C PRO A 399 7.55 5.69 43.17
N GLY A 400 8.38 6.71 42.96
CA GLY A 400 7.93 8.07 42.62
C GLY A 400 7.40 8.26 41.18
N GLY A 401 7.59 7.30 40.27
CA GLY A 401 7.18 7.39 38.86
C GLY A 401 5.66 7.59 38.68
N ASP A 402 4.84 6.94 39.51
CA ASP A 402 3.38 7.12 39.46
C ASP A 402 2.93 8.49 39.99
N LEU A 403 3.61 9.00 41.02
CA LEU A 403 3.35 10.34 41.54
C LEU A 403 3.72 11.40 40.49
N PHE A 404 4.83 11.22 39.78
CA PHE A 404 5.23 12.07 38.67
C PHE A 404 4.20 12.06 37.52
N ARG A 405 3.70 10.89 37.11
CA ARG A 405 2.63 10.78 36.10
C ARG A 405 1.33 11.45 36.54
N ARG A 406 0.98 11.37 37.84
CA ARG A 406 -0.18 12.09 38.41
C ARG A 406 0.03 13.60 38.40
N ALA A 407 1.23 14.07 38.77
CA ALA A 407 1.59 15.48 38.73
C ALA A 407 1.52 16.05 37.30
N ILE A 408 2.05 15.32 36.30
CA ILE A 408 1.92 15.69 34.89
C ILE A 408 0.45 15.77 34.48
N ARG A 409 -0.39 14.78 34.84
CA ARG A 409 -1.83 14.81 34.53
C ARG A 409 -2.52 16.04 35.10
N MET A 410 -2.19 16.44 36.33
CA MET A 410 -2.75 17.67 36.92
C MET A 410 -2.26 18.93 36.20
N ALA A 411 -0.95 19.02 35.91
CA ALA A 411 -0.37 20.14 35.18
C ALA A 411 -0.98 20.29 33.77
N LEU A 412 -1.20 19.18 33.07
CA LEU A 412 -1.81 19.16 31.73
C LEU A 412 -3.28 19.60 31.73
N ARG A 413 -4.03 19.38 32.82
CA ARG A 413 -5.42 19.87 32.96
C ARG A 413 -5.48 21.39 33.07
N LEU A 414 -4.46 21.99 33.68
CA LEU A 414 -4.32 23.44 33.84
C LEU A 414 -3.69 24.11 32.60
N TRP A 415 -3.12 23.31 31.68
CA TRP A 415 -2.48 23.82 30.47
C TRP A 415 -3.53 24.23 29.41
N PRO A 416 -3.59 25.51 29.00
CA PRO A 416 -4.59 25.99 28.05
C PRO A 416 -4.49 25.28 26.69
N GLN A 417 -5.61 24.85 26.11
CA GLN A 417 -5.68 24.20 24.79
C GLN A 417 -5.59 25.21 23.61
N ARG A 418 -4.77 26.25 23.72
CA ARG A 418 -4.65 27.28 22.67
C ARG A 418 -3.30 27.18 21.98
N GLY A 419 -3.29 26.99 20.66
CA GLY A 419 -2.08 27.06 19.84
C GLY A 419 -2.16 26.28 18.54
N ARG A 420 -1.34 26.68 17.55
CA ARG A 420 -1.18 25.95 16.28
C ARG A 420 -0.62 24.54 16.53
N ARG A 421 -1.14 23.53 15.82
CA ARG A 421 -0.79 22.10 15.96
C ARG A 421 0.70 21.79 15.90
N ARG A 422 1.52 22.58 15.20
CA ARG A 422 2.98 22.33 15.00
C ARG A 422 3.93 23.14 15.90
N SER A 423 3.44 23.96 16.82
CA SER A 423 4.28 24.78 17.71
C SER A 423 5.14 23.93 18.67
N PRO A 424 6.31 24.43 19.13
CA PRO A 424 7.12 23.74 20.14
C PRO A 424 6.33 23.41 21.41
N LEU A 425 5.44 24.31 21.83
CA LEU A 425 4.55 24.12 22.98
C LEU A 425 3.56 22.96 22.78
N SER A 426 2.96 22.84 21.58
CA SER A 426 2.04 21.73 21.28
C SER A 426 2.78 20.39 21.14
N ARG A 427 4.05 20.39 20.72
CA ARG A 427 4.89 19.18 20.71
C ARG A 427 5.24 18.75 22.14
N GLY A 428 5.67 19.69 22.99
CA GLY A 428 5.96 19.42 24.40
C GLY A 428 4.75 18.89 25.17
N ARG A 429 3.58 19.51 24.98
CA ARG A 429 2.32 19.03 25.58
C ARG A 429 1.98 17.60 25.15
N ARG A 430 2.03 17.30 23.85
CA ARG A 430 1.77 15.94 23.33
C ARG A 430 2.76 14.92 23.88
N PHE A 431 4.03 15.29 23.98
CA PHE A 431 5.04 14.44 24.61
C PHE A 431 4.64 14.09 26.05
N LEU A 432 4.33 15.10 26.87
CA LEU A 432 3.89 14.93 28.24
C LEU A 432 2.59 14.13 28.37
N GLU A 433 1.60 14.35 27.49
CA GLU A 433 0.38 13.54 27.45
C GLU A 433 0.71 12.06 27.25
N GLY A 434 1.59 11.71 26.31
CA GLY A 434 2.04 10.32 26.15
C GLY A 434 2.82 9.79 27.35
N MET A 435 3.56 10.62 28.09
CA MET A 435 4.24 10.18 29.32
C MET A 435 3.27 9.75 30.44
N THR A 436 2.00 10.17 30.37
CA THR A 436 0.96 9.73 31.32
C THR A 436 0.41 8.34 31.03
N GLU A 437 0.68 7.81 29.83
CA GLU A 437 0.24 6.50 29.36
C GLU A 437 1.26 5.39 29.65
N LEU A 438 0.79 4.14 29.57
CA LEU A 438 1.65 2.96 29.58
C LEU A 438 2.61 2.98 28.36
N PRO A 439 3.86 2.48 28.48
CA PRO A 439 4.85 2.50 27.41
C PRO A 439 4.33 2.02 26.04
N GLU A 440 3.54 0.94 26.04
CA GLU A 440 2.94 0.34 24.85
C GLU A 440 1.84 1.20 24.19
N ARG A 441 1.25 2.15 24.91
CA ARG A 441 0.19 3.04 24.42
C ARG A 441 0.69 4.41 23.96
N ARG A 442 1.91 4.81 24.36
CA ARG A 442 2.44 6.15 24.08
C ARG A 442 2.52 6.47 22.60
N TYR A 443 2.96 5.50 21.80
CA TYR A 443 3.07 5.70 20.36
C TYR A 443 1.71 6.00 19.74
N ALA A 444 0.68 5.21 20.09
CA ALA A 444 -0.70 5.46 19.65
C ALA A 444 -1.21 6.81 20.16
N ARG A 445 -0.90 7.20 21.40
CA ARG A 445 -1.28 8.51 21.94
C ARG A 445 -0.63 9.68 21.20
N TRP A 446 0.64 9.56 20.81
CA TRP A 446 1.34 10.59 20.04
C TRP A 446 0.88 10.68 18.59
N LEU A 447 0.33 9.60 18.03
CA LEU A 447 -0.37 9.61 16.74
C LEU A 447 -1.74 10.25 16.85
N CYS A 448 -2.49 9.96 17.93
CA CYS A 448 -3.89 10.32 18.10
C CYS A 448 -4.06 11.85 18.18
N PRO A 449 -4.72 12.47 17.18
CA PRO A 449 -4.96 13.90 17.21
C PRO A 449 -6.15 14.29 18.10
N PHE A 450 -6.98 13.33 18.51
CA PHE A 450 -8.20 13.54 19.30
C PHE A 450 -7.99 13.17 20.77
N SER A 451 -8.75 13.80 21.67
CA SER A 451 -8.91 13.35 23.05
C SER A 451 -9.88 12.16 23.12
N ASP A 452 -9.86 11.41 24.22
CA ASP A 452 -10.79 10.29 24.41
C ASP A 452 -12.25 10.75 24.44
N GLY A 453 -12.54 11.93 25.02
CA GLY A 453 -13.87 12.53 25.00
C GLY A 453 -14.33 12.88 23.58
N GLN A 454 -13.47 13.53 22.79
CA GLN A 454 -13.79 13.84 21.38
C GLN A 454 -14.05 12.59 20.54
N ARG A 455 -13.34 11.48 20.83
CA ARG A 455 -13.60 10.20 20.17
C ARG A 455 -14.93 9.60 20.57
N GLY A 456 -15.31 9.71 21.84
CA GLY A 456 -16.61 9.26 22.33
C GLY A 456 -17.78 10.03 21.71
N ASP A 457 -17.61 11.33 21.46
CA ASP A 457 -18.66 12.15 20.82
C ASP A 457 -18.79 11.89 19.30
N LEU A 458 -17.75 11.37 18.65
CA LEU A 458 -17.68 11.11 17.22
C LEU A 458 -18.06 9.68 16.81
N LEU A 459 -18.17 8.76 17.78
CA LEU A 459 -18.52 7.35 17.61
C LEU A 459 -19.96 7.12 18.09
#